data_AF-A0A0P0C658-F1
#
_entry.id   AF-A0A0P0C658-F1
#
_cell.length_a   1.000
_cell.length_b   1.000
_cell.length_c   1.000
_cell.angle_alpha   90.00
_cell.angle_beta   90.00
_cell.angle_gamma   90.00
#
_symmetry.space_group_name_H-M   'P 1'
#
loop_
_entity.id
_entity.type
_entity.pdbx_description
1 polymer ?
#
loop_
_entity_poly.entity_id
_entity_poly.type
_entity_poly.pdbx_seq_one_letter_code
_entity_poly.pdbx_strand_id
1 'polypeptide(L)'
;MELLKFKGNMGSIGFADDLFGKRIHLVCPAAIGLSTCGAFVQMDGGLNSEEAEKGVSTVNQMNETGTFYPKMYMTVLPLSQFGERDDFGNIGLMKKHIEDAFEANEKYLKSAELIFDLQDMGGFDSDTALAALIEVSNLKSNLRFTKKVYFLN
;
A
#
# COMPACT_ATOMS: atom_id res chain seq x y z
N MET A 1 -9.96 -1.87 16.04
CA MET A 1 -9.73 -1.30 14.69
C MET A 1 -10.77 -1.87 13.75
N GLU A 2 -11.35 -1.07 12.87
CA GLU A 2 -12.39 -1.52 11.93
C GLU A 2 -11.81 -1.64 10.51
N LEU A 3 -12.10 -2.76 9.82
CA LEU A 3 -11.78 -2.97 8.40
C LEU A 3 -13.02 -2.68 7.56
N LEU A 4 -12.90 -1.74 6.62
CA LEU A 4 -14.02 -1.19 5.86
C LEU A 4 -13.75 -1.20 4.36
N LYS A 5 -14.77 -1.47 3.55
CA LYS A 5 -14.67 -1.20 2.10
C LYS A 5 -14.65 0.32 1.88
N PHE A 6 -13.65 0.83 1.17
CA PHE A 6 -13.58 2.24 0.83
C PHE A 6 -14.69 2.61 -0.16
N LYS A 7 -15.38 3.74 0.08
CA LYS A 7 -16.47 4.24 -0.78
C LYS A 7 -16.18 5.63 -1.35
N GLY A 8 -14.99 6.18 -1.09
CA GLY A 8 -14.60 7.50 -1.58
C GLY A 8 -14.05 7.46 -3.00
N ASN A 9 -13.66 8.62 -3.52
CA ASN A 9 -12.98 8.77 -4.80
C ASN A 9 -11.51 9.11 -4.55
N MET A 10 -10.59 8.16 -4.81
CA MET A 10 -9.15 8.36 -4.62
C MET A 10 -8.58 9.44 -5.57
N GLY A 11 -9.20 9.67 -6.73
CA GLY A 11 -8.78 10.73 -7.66
C GLY A 11 -9.29 12.13 -7.30
N SER A 12 -9.95 12.30 -6.15
CA SER A 12 -10.45 13.61 -5.72
C SER A 12 -9.36 14.46 -5.06
N ILE A 13 -9.46 15.78 -5.20
CA ILE A 13 -8.57 16.75 -4.55
C ILE A 13 -8.55 16.52 -3.03
N GLY A 14 -9.72 16.27 -2.42
CA GLY A 14 -9.80 16.02 -0.98
C GLY A 14 -9.01 14.80 -0.51
N PHE A 15 -8.95 13.74 -1.32
CA PHE A 15 -8.12 12.57 -0.99
C PHE A 15 -6.63 12.90 -1.07
N ALA A 16 -6.21 13.63 -2.12
CA ALA A 16 -4.84 14.09 -2.26
C ALA A 16 -4.44 14.99 -1.07
N ASP A 17 -5.31 15.92 -0.66
CA ASP A 17 -5.10 16.77 0.52
C ASP A 17 -4.96 15.94 1.81
N ASP A 18 -5.73 14.86 1.96
CA ASP A 18 -5.64 13.96 3.11
C ASP A 18 -4.33 13.15 3.12
N LEU A 19 -3.89 12.68 1.95
CA LEU A 19 -2.62 11.95 1.79
C LEU A 19 -1.43 12.87 2.08
N PHE A 20 -1.36 14.03 1.43
CA PHE A 20 -0.26 15.00 1.61
C PHE A 20 -0.34 15.72 2.96
N GLY A 21 -1.54 15.85 3.52
CA GLY A 21 -1.81 16.29 4.88
C GLY A 21 -1.54 15.24 5.96
N LYS A 22 -1.02 14.05 5.59
CA LYS A 22 -0.56 12.99 6.50
C LYS A 22 -1.67 12.29 7.28
N ARG A 23 -2.93 12.51 6.90
CA ARG A 23 -4.10 11.88 7.53
C ARG A 23 -4.27 10.44 7.07
N ILE A 24 -3.89 10.18 5.82
CA ILE A 24 -3.96 8.87 5.16
C ILE A 24 -2.55 8.33 4.94
N HIS A 25 -2.39 7.05 5.25
CA HIS A 25 -1.32 6.21 4.72
C HIS A 25 -1.91 5.32 3.62
N LEU A 26 -1.44 5.51 2.40
CA LEU A 26 -1.84 4.70 1.25
C LEU A 26 -0.93 3.48 1.08
N VAL A 27 -1.52 2.31 0.87
CA VAL A 27 -0.82 1.06 0.56
C VAL A 27 -1.32 0.58 -0.79
N CYS A 28 -0.42 0.28 -1.73
CA CYS A 28 -0.80 -0.15 -3.09
C CYS A 28 0.26 -1.10 -3.67
N PRO A 29 0.03 -1.78 -4.79
CA PRO A 29 1.04 -2.63 -5.39
C PRO A 29 2.18 -1.78 -5.99
N ALA A 30 3.37 -2.35 -6.01
CA ALA A 30 4.57 -1.78 -6.58
C ALA A 30 4.50 -1.87 -8.11
N ALA A 31 3.62 -1.06 -8.70
CA ALA A 31 3.50 -0.90 -10.14
C ALA A 31 3.53 0.59 -10.49
N ILE A 32 4.21 0.96 -11.57
CA ILE A 32 4.19 2.32 -12.15
C ILE A 32 3.33 2.31 -13.42
N GLY A 33 2.88 3.48 -13.87
CA GLY A 33 2.03 3.66 -15.05
C GLY A 33 0.61 4.05 -14.67
N LEU A 34 -0.39 3.37 -15.24
CA LEU A 34 -1.81 3.56 -14.92
C LEU A 34 -2.20 2.84 -13.61
N SER A 35 -1.40 3.01 -12.57
CA SER A 35 -1.61 2.48 -11.23
C SER A 35 -1.85 3.61 -10.24
N THR A 36 -2.41 3.28 -9.07
CA THR A 36 -2.55 4.24 -7.96
C THR A 36 -1.20 4.82 -7.53
N CYS A 37 -0.16 4.00 -7.44
CA CYS A 37 1.19 4.49 -7.16
C CYS A 37 1.63 5.52 -8.22
N GLY A 38 1.49 5.18 -9.51
CA GLY A 38 1.84 6.08 -10.61
C GLY A 38 1.07 7.40 -10.61
N ALA A 39 -0.23 7.36 -10.32
CA ALA A 39 -1.08 8.55 -10.25
C ALA A 39 -0.61 9.53 -9.14
N PHE A 40 -0.38 9.03 -7.93
CA PHE A 40 0.02 9.90 -6.80
C PHE A 40 1.47 10.40 -6.90
N VAL A 41 2.36 9.65 -7.55
CA VAL A 41 3.70 10.13 -7.88
C VAL A 41 3.64 11.35 -8.81
N GLN A 42 2.71 11.37 -9.76
CA GLN A 42 2.57 12.48 -10.71
C GLN A 42 1.89 13.73 -10.12
N MET A 43 1.11 13.59 -9.04
CA MET A 43 0.29 14.67 -8.45
C MET A 43 1.04 15.60 -7.47
N ASP A 44 2.32 15.88 -7.70
CA ASP A 44 3.16 16.81 -6.89
C ASP A 44 3.52 16.33 -5.46
N GLY A 45 3.58 15.01 -5.25
CA GLY A 45 3.87 14.42 -3.95
C GLY A 45 5.34 14.46 -3.47
N GLY A 46 6.17 15.35 -4.02
CA GLY A 46 7.58 15.50 -3.62
C GLY A 46 8.51 14.32 -3.99
N LEU A 47 8.00 13.33 -4.72
CA LEU A 47 8.75 12.19 -5.25
C LEU A 47 8.73 12.28 -6.78
N ASN A 48 9.90 12.32 -7.43
CA ASN A 48 9.93 12.34 -8.89
C ASN A 48 9.76 10.92 -9.47
N SER A 49 9.39 10.84 -10.75
CA SER A 49 9.09 9.56 -11.41
C SER A 49 10.26 8.59 -11.41
N GLU A 50 11.49 9.06 -11.63
CA GLU A 50 12.69 8.20 -11.66
C GLU A 50 12.97 7.56 -10.28
N GLU A 51 12.82 8.34 -9.21
CA GLU A 51 12.96 7.84 -7.84
C GLU A 51 11.87 6.82 -7.50
N ALA A 52 10.62 7.09 -7.91
CA ALA A 52 9.51 6.16 -7.70
C ALA A 52 9.70 4.85 -8.48
N GLU A 53 10.11 4.93 -9.75
CA GLU A 53 10.40 3.78 -10.60
C GLU A 53 11.51 2.91 -10.01
N LYS A 54 12.60 3.54 -9.56
CA LYS A 54 13.69 2.83 -8.88
C LYS A 54 13.21 2.16 -7.59
N GLY A 55 12.41 2.86 -6.78
CA GLY A 55 11.87 2.32 -5.54
C GLY A 55 10.94 1.12 -5.77
N VAL A 56 9.99 1.25 -6.69
CA VAL A 56 9.09 0.16 -7.10
C VAL A 56 9.87 -1.03 -7.67
N SER A 57 10.84 -0.78 -8.54
CA SER A 57 11.70 -1.83 -9.10
C SER A 57 12.47 -2.57 -7.99
N THR A 58 13.01 -1.84 -7.01
CA THR A 58 13.72 -2.43 -5.87
C THR A 58 12.80 -3.30 -5.01
N VAL A 59 11.61 -2.81 -4.69
CA VAL A 59 10.58 -3.56 -3.94
C VAL A 59 10.24 -4.87 -4.64
N ASN A 60 9.99 -4.81 -5.95
CA ASN A 60 9.70 -5.99 -6.74
C ASN A 60 10.89 -6.94 -6.85
N GLN A 61 12.12 -6.46 -7.05
CA GLN A 61 13.32 -7.30 -7.14
C GLN A 61 13.63 -8.00 -5.81
N MET A 62 13.53 -7.28 -4.70
CA MET A 62 13.84 -7.80 -3.36
C MET A 62 12.72 -8.65 -2.79
N ASN A 63 11.51 -8.58 -3.35
CA ASN A 63 10.30 -9.20 -2.80
C ASN A 63 10.03 -8.75 -1.35
N GLU A 64 10.15 -7.45 -1.11
CA GLU A 64 10.01 -6.84 0.22
C GLU A 64 9.20 -5.56 0.14
N THR A 65 8.30 -5.35 1.11
CA THR A 65 7.48 -4.13 1.22
C THR A 65 8.36 -2.89 1.37
N GLY A 66 8.06 -1.83 0.62
CA GLY A 66 8.80 -0.56 0.67
C GLY A 66 7.91 0.63 1.00
N THR A 67 8.50 1.69 1.58
CA THR A 67 7.77 2.91 1.94
C THR A 67 8.50 4.14 1.43
N PHE A 68 7.79 5.07 0.78
CA PHE A 68 8.34 6.32 0.23
C PHE A 68 8.50 7.46 1.26
N TYR A 69 8.48 7.13 2.53
CA TYR A 69 8.64 8.09 3.61
C TYR A 69 10.08 8.63 3.64
N PRO A 70 10.31 9.93 3.93
CA PRO A 70 9.34 10.96 4.34
C PRO A 70 8.68 11.73 3.19
N LYS A 71 9.04 11.44 1.93
CA LYS A 71 8.53 12.19 0.77
C LYS A 71 7.04 11.98 0.56
N MET A 72 6.56 10.75 0.73
CA MET A 72 5.17 10.40 0.53
C MET A 72 4.70 9.40 1.59
N TYR A 73 3.43 9.52 2.00
CA TYR A 73 2.81 8.67 3.01
C TYR A 73 2.24 7.41 2.34
N MET A 74 3.11 6.72 1.62
CA MET A 74 2.77 5.60 0.76
C MET A 74 3.70 4.42 1.00
N THR A 75 3.10 3.25 1.18
CA THR A 75 3.78 1.95 1.16
C THR A 75 3.40 1.22 -0.12
N VAL A 76 4.36 0.53 -0.71
CA VAL A 76 4.16 -0.32 -1.88
C VAL A 76 4.43 -1.78 -1.55
N LEU A 77 3.54 -2.66 -1.98
CA LEU A 77 3.63 -4.11 -1.81
C LEU A 77 4.25 -4.73 -3.07
N PRO A 78 5.16 -5.71 -2.98
CA PRO A 78 5.72 -6.34 -4.17
C PRO A 78 4.65 -7.07 -4.97
N LEU A 79 4.85 -7.14 -6.29
CA LEU A 79 4.05 -7.99 -7.17
C LEU A 79 4.29 -9.47 -6.84
N SER A 80 3.22 -10.25 -6.83
CA SER A 80 3.25 -11.71 -6.67
C SER A 80 4.00 -12.39 -7.81
N GLN A 81 3.93 -11.84 -9.03
CA GLN A 81 4.71 -12.28 -10.17
C GLN A 81 5.60 -11.15 -10.70
N PHE A 82 6.90 -11.40 -10.78
CA PHE A 82 7.88 -10.44 -11.28
C PHE A 82 9.13 -11.15 -11.82
N GLY A 83 9.45 -10.95 -13.10
CA GLY A 83 10.49 -11.73 -13.77
C GLY A 83 10.12 -13.22 -13.79
N GLU A 84 11.02 -14.08 -13.32
CA GLU A 84 10.80 -15.53 -13.21
C GLU A 84 10.15 -15.95 -11.87
N ARG A 85 9.90 -15.00 -10.95
CA ARG A 85 9.27 -15.27 -9.66
C ARG A 85 7.74 -15.34 -9.82
N ASP A 86 7.14 -16.33 -9.18
CA ASP A 86 5.69 -16.50 -9.07
C ASP A 86 5.31 -16.98 -7.66
N ASP A 87 4.72 -16.07 -6.88
CA ASP A 87 4.25 -16.27 -5.51
C ASP A 87 2.70 -16.25 -5.41
N PHE A 88 1.98 -16.44 -6.52
CA PHE A 88 0.51 -16.48 -6.49
C PHE A 88 0.00 -17.53 -5.48
N GLY A 89 -1.01 -17.16 -4.70
CA GLY A 89 -1.56 -17.97 -3.62
C GLY A 89 -0.69 -18.08 -2.36
N ASN A 90 0.49 -17.45 -2.31
CA ASN A 90 1.37 -17.49 -1.13
C ASN A 90 0.87 -16.54 -0.03
N ILE A 91 -0.15 -16.97 0.70
CA ILE A 91 -0.78 -16.20 1.78
C ILE A 91 0.19 -15.81 2.89
N GLY A 92 1.15 -16.69 3.24
CA GLY A 92 2.11 -16.44 4.31
C GLY A 92 3.03 -15.26 3.98
N LEU A 93 3.51 -15.20 2.74
CA LEU A 93 4.33 -14.11 2.25
C LEU A 93 3.52 -12.81 2.15
N MET A 94 2.32 -12.86 1.58
CA MET A 94 1.46 -11.68 1.46
C MET A 94 1.08 -11.09 2.83
N LYS A 95 0.82 -11.95 3.84
CA LYS A 95 0.60 -11.51 5.23
C LYS A 95 1.78 -10.73 5.78
N LYS A 96 3.00 -11.22 5.56
CA LYS A 96 4.22 -10.49 5.97
C LYS A 96 4.25 -9.11 5.33
N HIS A 97 3.98 -9.00 4.02
CA HIS A 97 3.99 -7.71 3.33
C HIS A 97 2.96 -6.71 3.89
N ILE A 98 1.78 -7.20 4.25
CA ILE A 98 0.73 -6.39 4.88
C ILE A 98 1.12 -6.00 6.31
N GLU A 99 1.68 -6.93 7.09
CA GLU A 99 2.18 -6.64 8.44
C GLU A 99 3.25 -5.55 8.43
N ASP A 100 4.18 -5.60 7.46
CA ASP A 100 5.20 -4.57 7.25
C ASP A 100 4.57 -3.19 6.97
N ALA A 101 3.48 -3.14 6.20
CA ALA A 101 2.75 -1.89 5.95
C ALA A 101 2.12 -1.31 7.24
N PHE A 102 1.51 -2.16 8.08
CA PHE A 102 1.01 -1.74 9.38
C PHE A 102 2.13 -1.24 10.30
N GLU A 103 3.28 -1.94 10.31
CA GLU A 103 4.43 -1.56 11.10
C GLU A 103 5.02 -0.22 10.66
N ALA A 104 5.11 0.01 9.35
CA ALA A 104 5.55 1.29 8.80
C ALA A 104 4.65 2.43 9.31
N ASN A 105 3.32 2.24 9.33
CA ASN A 105 2.42 3.26 9.85
C ASN A 105 2.68 3.53 11.34
N GLU A 106 2.78 2.50 12.16
CA GLU A 106 2.94 2.68 13.61
C GLU A 106 4.28 3.30 14.01
N LYS A 107 5.34 3.00 13.25
CA LYS A 107 6.69 3.51 13.53
C LYS A 107 6.93 4.91 12.96
N TYR A 108 6.57 5.14 11.70
CA TYR A 108 7.05 6.31 10.95
C TYR A 108 5.92 7.24 10.49
N LEU A 109 4.88 6.72 9.81
CA LEU A 109 3.88 7.57 9.16
C LEU A 109 2.86 8.14 10.16
N LYS A 110 2.36 7.31 11.08
CA LYS A 110 1.45 7.68 12.18
C LYS A 110 0.12 8.26 11.70
N SER A 111 -0.37 7.79 10.56
CA SER A 111 -1.67 8.18 10.01
C SER A 111 -2.81 7.48 10.75
N ALA A 112 -3.94 8.18 10.87
CA ALA A 112 -5.12 7.65 11.53
C ALA A 112 -5.88 6.64 10.65
N GLU A 113 -5.74 6.78 9.34
CA GLU A 113 -6.40 5.94 8.34
C GLU A 113 -5.34 5.27 7.45
N LEU A 114 -5.47 3.95 7.29
CA LEU A 114 -4.64 3.13 6.43
C LEU A 114 -5.51 2.60 5.29
N ILE A 115 -5.17 2.89 4.04
CA ILE A 115 -6.00 2.54 2.89
C ILE A 115 -5.20 1.59 2.00
N PHE A 116 -5.69 0.37 1.84
CA PHE A 116 -5.13 -0.63 0.94
C PHE A 116 -5.87 -0.57 -0.40
N ASP A 117 -5.21 -0.07 -1.42
CA ASP A 117 -5.62 -0.29 -2.80
C ASP A 117 -5.07 -1.64 -3.28
N LEU A 118 -5.94 -2.64 -3.36
CA LEU A 118 -5.63 -4.02 -3.76
C LEU A 118 -6.27 -4.35 -5.11
N GLN A 119 -6.49 -3.35 -5.96
CA GLN A 119 -7.02 -3.59 -7.30
C GLN A 119 -6.08 -4.47 -8.13
N ASP A 120 -6.70 -5.37 -8.90
CA ASP A 120 -5.96 -6.28 -9.77
C ASP A 120 -5.20 -5.50 -10.84
N MET A 121 -3.91 -5.80 -10.91
CA MET A 121 -2.99 -5.27 -11.89
C MET A 121 -1.97 -6.35 -12.20
N GLY A 122 -1.44 -6.35 -13.43
CA GLY A 122 -0.60 -7.43 -13.92
C GLY A 122 0.47 -7.89 -12.93
N GLY A 123 0.36 -9.14 -12.48
CA GLY A 123 1.27 -9.77 -11.53
C GLY A 123 0.97 -9.55 -10.05
N PHE A 124 -0.12 -8.87 -9.67
CA PHE A 124 -0.53 -8.70 -8.27
C PHE A 124 -1.68 -9.64 -7.89
N ASP A 125 -1.53 -10.42 -6.81
CA ASP A 125 -2.57 -11.35 -6.34
C ASP A 125 -3.54 -10.66 -5.36
N SER A 126 -4.57 -10.04 -5.93
CA SER A 126 -5.57 -9.26 -5.18
C SER A 126 -6.41 -10.09 -4.21
N ASP A 127 -6.73 -11.33 -4.58
CA ASP A 127 -7.55 -12.22 -3.76
C ASP A 127 -6.75 -12.68 -2.52
N THR A 128 -5.50 -13.10 -2.73
CA THR A 128 -4.59 -13.45 -1.63
C THR A 128 -4.28 -12.23 -0.76
N ALA A 129 -4.12 -11.04 -1.35
CA ALA A 129 -3.91 -9.80 -0.60
C ALA A 129 -5.12 -9.45 0.29
N LEU A 130 -6.35 -9.57 -0.22
CA LEU A 130 -7.54 -9.30 0.58
C LEU A 130 -7.69 -10.32 1.73
N ALA A 131 -7.48 -11.61 1.45
CA ALA A 131 -7.49 -12.65 2.49
C ALA A 131 -6.45 -12.37 3.58
N ALA A 132 -5.22 -12.01 3.19
CA ALA A 132 -4.15 -11.67 4.12
C ALA A 132 -4.50 -10.41 4.94
N LEU A 133 -5.10 -9.38 4.33
CA LEU A 133 -5.50 -8.16 5.01
C LEU A 133 -6.54 -8.43 6.11
N ILE A 134 -7.52 -9.28 5.81
CA ILE A 134 -8.55 -9.67 6.78
C ILE A 134 -7.91 -10.37 7.98
N GLU A 135 -7.00 -11.33 7.75
CA GLU A 135 -6.31 -12.04 8.82
C GLU A 135 -5.46 -11.10 9.68
N VAL A 136 -4.64 -10.25 9.06
CA VAL A 136 -3.76 -9.32 9.78
C VAL A 136 -4.58 -8.29 10.56
N SER A 137 -5.67 -7.77 9.98
CA SER A 137 -6.54 -6.78 10.64
C SER A 137 -7.21 -7.34 11.90
N ASN A 138 -7.59 -8.62 11.88
CA ASN A 138 -8.17 -9.29 13.05
C ASN A 138 -7.17 -9.45 14.20
N LEU A 139 -5.87 -9.63 13.89
CA LEU A 139 -4.81 -9.76 14.89
C LEU A 139 -4.35 -8.40 15.45
N LYS A 140 -4.39 -7.34 14.64
CA LYS A 140 -3.87 -6.00 14.99
C LYS A 140 -4.95 -5.11 15.64
N SER A 141 -5.56 -5.57 16.73
CA SER A 141 -6.67 -4.87 17.38
C SER A 141 -6.27 -3.59 18.16
N ASN A 142 -5.00 -3.48 18.58
CA ASN A 142 -4.51 -2.45 19.51
C ASN A 142 -3.41 -1.55 18.92
N LEU A 143 -3.67 -0.93 17.77
CA LEU A 143 -2.74 0.02 17.16
C LEU A 143 -2.87 1.43 17.76
N ARG A 144 -1.73 2.10 17.97
CA ARG A 144 -1.67 3.41 18.62
C ARG A 144 -2.17 4.50 17.69
N PHE A 145 -1.75 4.50 16.43
CA PHE A 145 -2.07 5.54 15.47
C PHE A 145 -3.21 5.13 14.55
N THR A 146 -3.16 3.94 13.98
CA THR A 146 -4.21 3.46 13.07
C THR A 146 -5.55 3.28 13.80
N LYS A 147 -6.59 4.00 13.36
CA LYS A 147 -7.96 3.89 13.88
C LYS A 147 -8.86 3.13 12.93
N LYS A 148 -8.67 3.34 11.62
CA LYS A 148 -9.46 2.71 10.57
C LYS A 148 -8.57 2.15 9.49
N VAL A 149 -8.98 1.00 8.97
CA VAL A 149 -8.37 0.38 7.79
C VAL A 149 -9.42 0.30 6.72
N TYR A 150 -9.08 0.78 5.54
CA TYR A 150 -9.91 0.69 4.37
C TYR A 150 -9.27 -0.19 3.33
N PHE A 151 -10.08 -0.82 2.49
CA PHE A 151 -9.61 -1.53 1.31
C PHE A 151 -10.43 -1.20 0.06
N LEU A 152 -9.75 -1.26 -1.08
CA LEU A 152 -10.31 -1.36 -2.41
C LEU A 152 -9.79 -2.68 -3.01
N ASN A 153 -10.66 -3.44 -3.64
CA ASN A 153 -10.33 -4.62 -4.42
C ASN A 153 -11.29 -4.67 -5.61
#